data_AF-A0A7W1TP54-F1
#
_entry.id   AF-A0A7W1TP54-F1
#
_cell.length_a   1.000
_cell.length_b   1.000
_cell.length_c   1.000
_cell.angle_alpha   90.00
_cell.angle_beta   90.00
_cell.angle_gamma   90.00
#
_symmetry.space_group_name_H-M   'P 1'
#
loop_
_entity.id
_entity.type
_entity.pdbx_description
1 polymer ?
#
loop_
_entity_poly.entity_id
_entity_poly.type
_entity_poly.pdbx_seq_one_letter_code
_entity_poly.pdbx_strand_id
1 'polypeptide(L)'
;MKIGRIVGLGLLAGLGVVAVRVVKQYREDSAFDLAPVSATGSTPAVSGGKRTISPELLEILACPVDKQPVKLEDDFLVCHTCGRKYPVEDGIPIMLIEEGDKHRDESLIQQ
;
A
#
# COMPACT_ATOMS: atom_id res chain seq x y z
N MET A 1 17.79 19.37 61.43
CA MET A 1 18.31 18.79 60.16
C MET A 1 17.41 17.69 59.55
N LYS A 2 16.07 17.68 59.80
CA LYS A 2 15.14 16.65 59.27
C LYS A 2 14.21 17.17 58.17
N ILE A 3 14.00 18.49 58.08
CA ILE A 3 13.10 19.15 57.13
C ILE A 3 13.63 19.07 55.69
N GLY A 4 14.93 19.28 55.47
CA GLY A 4 15.54 19.18 54.13
C GLY A 4 15.43 17.78 53.51
N ARG A 5 15.38 16.72 54.34
CA ARG A 5 15.18 15.34 53.86
C ARG A 5 13.75 15.09 53.39
N ILE A 6 12.76 15.68 54.06
CA ILE A 6 11.34 15.55 53.71
C ILE A 6 11.04 16.30 52.40
N VAL A 7 11.58 17.52 52.26
CA VAL A 7 11.44 18.32 51.02
C VAL A 7 12.15 17.63 49.84
N GLY A 8 13.36 17.10 50.06
CA GLY A 8 14.10 16.36 49.03
C GLY A 8 13.39 15.08 48.56
N LEU A 9 12.80 14.30 49.48
CA LEU A 9 12.04 13.10 49.15
C LEU A 9 10.76 13.44 48.36
N GLY A 10 10.07 14.51 48.74
CA GLY A 10 8.87 14.97 48.03
C GLY A 10 9.16 15.40 46.59
N LEU A 11 10.28 16.09 46.36
CA LEU A 11 10.67 16.56 45.03
C LEU A 11 11.07 15.39 44.12
N LEU A 12 11.85 14.42 44.61
CA LEU A 12 12.19 13.20 43.86
C LEU A 12 10.96 12.37 43.51
N ALA A 13 10.04 12.20 44.46
CA ALA A 13 8.78 11.48 44.22
C ALA A 13 7.92 12.20 43.17
N GLY A 14 7.79 13.53 43.27
CA GLY A 14 7.06 14.34 42.29
C GLY A 14 7.66 14.26 40.88
N LEU A 15 8.97 14.40 40.76
CA LEU A 15 9.68 14.33 39.47
C LEU A 15 9.58 12.92 38.86
N GLY A 16 9.64 11.87 39.68
CA GLY A 16 9.39 10.49 39.26
C GLY A 16 7.97 10.28 38.72
N VAL A 17 6.94 10.81 39.39
CA VAL A 17 5.54 10.72 38.92
C VAL A 17 5.34 11.45 37.60
N VAL A 18 5.95 12.64 37.44
CA VAL A 18 5.90 13.40 36.18
C VAL A 18 6.59 12.63 35.05
N ALA A 19 7.78 12.05 35.29
CA ALA A 19 8.48 11.25 34.30
C ALA A 19 7.67 10.02 33.88
N VAL A 20 7.05 9.30 34.81
CA VAL A 20 6.19 8.15 34.51
C VAL A 20 4.98 8.57 33.67
N ARG A 21 4.33 9.69 34.01
CA ARG A 21 3.20 10.25 33.24
C ARG A 21 3.63 10.62 31.81
N VAL A 22 4.76 11.32 31.66
CA VAL A 22 5.30 11.74 30.35
C VAL A 22 5.66 10.53 29.49
N VAL A 23 6.33 9.52 30.04
CA VAL A 23 6.69 8.30 29.29
C VAL A 23 5.44 7.52 28.87
N LYS A 24 4.41 7.46 29.71
CA LYS A 24 3.14 6.81 29.35
C LYS A 24 2.40 7.56 28.24
N GLN A 25 2.28 8.88 28.39
CA GLN A 25 1.67 9.76 27.39
C GLN A 25 2.40 9.66 26.04
N TYR A 26 3.73 9.70 26.05
CA TYR A 26 4.55 9.55 24.84
C TYR A 26 4.34 8.19 24.15
N ARG A 27 4.16 7.11 24.92
CA ARG A 27 3.86 5.78 24.38
C ARG A 27 2.46 5.71 23.77
N GLU A 28 1.50 6.45 24.31
CA GLU A 28 0.13 6.53 23.79
C GLU A 28 0.06 7.37 22.50
N ASP A 29 0.80 8.49 22.42
CA ASP A 29 0.89 9.32 21.20
C ASP A 29 1.74 8.66 20.09
N SER A 30 2.72 7.82 20.45
CA SER A 30 3.57 7.07 19.49
C SER A 30 2.91 5.79 18.96
N ALA A 31 1.67 5.48 19.36
CA ALA A 31 0.88 4.41 18.75
C ALA A 31 0.20 4.85 17.44
N PHE A 32 0.67 5.94 16.83
CA PHE A 32 0.28 6.32 15.48
C PHE A 32 0.98 5.41 14.44
N ASP A 33 0.13 4.80 13.59
CA ASP A 33 0.40 4.23 12.26
C ASP A 33 1.05 2.85 12.09
N LEU A 34 0.98 1.95 13.07
CA LEU A 34 1.00 0.51 12.77
C LEU A 34 -0.01 -0.22 13.66
N ALA A 35 -1.29 -0.09 13.34
CA ALA A 35 -2.30 -0.99 13.90
C ALA A 35 -1.90 -2.44 13.57
N PRO A 36 -1.93 -3.38 14.53
CA PRO A 36 -1.74 -4.78 14.21
C PRO A 36 -2.90 -5.21 13.31
N VAL A 37 -2.58 -5.62 12.09
CA VAL A 37 -3.54 -6.11 11.07
C VAL A 37 -4.28 -7.39 11.49
N SER A 38 -4.12 -7.85 12.74
CA SER A 38 -4.32 -9.25 13.12
C SER A 38 -5.54 -9.55 14.00
N ALA A 39 -6.44 -8.60 14.29
CA ALA A 39 -7.61 -8.93 15.12
C ALA A 39 -8.96 -8.33 14.68
N THR A 40 -9.00 -7.52 13.63
CA THR A 40 -10.27 -7.11 13.03
C THR A 40 -10.05 -6.94 11.54
N GLY A 41 -10.31 -8.01 10.79
CA GLY A 41 -10.55 -7.93 9.35
C GLY A 41 -11.83 -7.14 9.07
N SER A 42 -11.82 -5.83 9.34
CA SER A 42 -12.65 -4.89 8.61
C SER A 42 -11.95 -4.61 7.29
N THR A 43 -11.87 -5.64 6.46
CA THR A 43 -11.96 -5.39 5.03
C THR A 43 -13.28 -4.65 4.85
N PRO A 44 -13.33 -3.40 4.34
CA PRO A 44 -14.58 -2.96 3.76
C PRO A 44 -14.93 -4.08 2.77
N ALA A 45 -16.16 -4.59 2.85
CA ALA A 45 -16.66 -5.50 1.86
C ALA A 45 -16.66 -4.74 0.52
N VAL A 46 -15.49 -4.66 -0.14
CA VAL A 46 -15.39 -4.49 -1.57
C VAL A 46 -16.19 -5.68 -2.07
N SER A 47 -17.43 -5.38 -2.46
CA SER A 47 -18.34 -6.32 -3.08
C SER A 47 -17.53 -7.10 -4.11
N GLY A 48 -17.37 -8.40 -3.88
CA GLY A 48 -16.62 -9.33 -4.73
C GLY A 48 -17.34 -9.57 -6.06
N GLY A 49 -17.68 -8.50 -6.77
CA GLY A 49 -17.99 -8.56 -8.18
C GLY A 49 -16.71 -8.79 -8.96
N LYS A 50 -16.79 -9.54 -10.06
CA LYS A 50 -15.70 -9.68 -11.04
C LYS A 50 -15.20 -8.28 -11.40
N ARG A 51 -14.01 -7.92 -10.94
CA ARG A 51 -13.43 -6.60 -11.16
C ARG A 51 -12.86 -6.55 -12.57
N THR A 52 -13.52 -5.81 -13.45
CA THR A 52 -12.99 -5.46 -14.77
C THR A 52 -12.41 -4.05 -14.72
N ILE A 53 -11.42 -3.76 -15.56
CA ILE A 53 -10.84 -2.42 -15.68
C ILE A 53 -11.90 -1.46 -16.24
N SER A 54 -12.06 -0.28 -15.65
CA SER A 54 -13.01 0.72 -16.15
C SER A 54 -12.52 1.30 -17.50
N PRO A 55 -13.43 1.69 -18.41
CA PRO A 55 -13.05 2.27 -19.70
C PRO A 55 -12.23 3.56 -19.54
N GLU A 56 -12.58 4.42 -18.59
CA GLU A 56 -11.84 5.65 -18.30
C GLU A 56 -10.40 5.38 -17.82
N LEU A 57 -10.19 4.31 -17.05
CA LEU A 57 -8.84 3.89 -16.66
C LEU A 57 -8.08 3.34 -17.87
N LEU A 58 -8.73 2.54 -18.71
CA LEU A 58 -8.10 1.97 -19.91
C LEU A 58 -7.53 3.07 -20.83
N GLU A 59 -8.22 4.20 -20.95
CA GLU A 59 -7.79 5.35 -21.77
C GLU A 59 -6.48 5.99 -21.30
N ILE A 60 -6.14 5.88 -20.00
CA ILE A 60 -4.89 6.43 -19.44
C ILE A 60 -3.79 5.38 -19.27
N LEU A 61 -4.09 4.09 -19.43
CA LEU A 61 -3.10 3.03 -19.28
C LEU A 61 -2.15 3.01 -20.49
N ALA A 62 -0.86 2.87 -20.19
CA ALA A 62 0.20 2.79 -21.19
C ALA A 62 1.17 1.65 -20.86
N CYS A 63 1.73 1.05 -21.90
CA CYS A 63 2.71 -0.02 -21.78
C CYS A 63 3.94 0.47 -20.98
N PRO A 64 4.44 -0.31 -20.00
CA PRO A 64 5.58 0.10 -19.17
C PRO A 64 6.88 0.27 -19.96
N VAL A 65 7.01 -0.32 -21.16
CA VAL A 65 8.25 -0.33 -21.95
C VAL A 65 8.30 0.83 -22.95
N ASP A 66 7.31 0.95 -23.84
CA ASP A 66 7.30 1.90 -24.96
C ASP A 66 6.31 3.07 -24.78
N LYS A 67 5.57 3.06 -23.66
CA LYS A 67 4.57 4.07 -23.28
C LYS A 67 3.42 4.22 -24.30
N GLN A 68 3.23 3.24 -25.17
CA GLN A 68 2.11 3.21 -26.11
C GLN A 68 0.82 2.76 -25.43
N PRO A 69 -0.36 3.14 -25.97
CA PRO A 69 -1.64 2.71 -25.43
C PRO A 69 -1.78 1.18 -25.46
N VAL A 70 -2.52 0.66 -24.48
CA VAL A 70 -2.84 -0.77 -24.37
C VAL A 70 -4.34 -1.01 -24.57
N LYS A 71 -4.70 -2.19 -25.06
CA LYS A 71 -6.11 -2.61 -25.20
C LYS A 71 -6.38 -3.79 -24.28
N LEU A 72 -7.56 -3.80 -23.67
CA LEU A 72 -8.02 -4.98 -22.93
C LEU A 72 -8.57 -6.00 -23.91
N GLU A 73 -7.93 -7.16 -23.99
CA GLU A 73 -8.36 -8.32 -24.76
C GLU A 73 -8.44 -9.50 -23.79
N ASP A 74 -9.65 -10.02 -23.57
CA ASP A 74 -9.94 -11.03 -22.54
C ASP A 74 -9.43 -10.60 -21.15
N ASP A 75 -8.48 -11.35 -20.58
CA ASP A 75 -7.85 -11.07 -19.29
C ASP A 75 -6.41 -10.51 -19.47
N PHE A 76 -6.11 -9.87 -20.61
CA PHE A 76 -4.81 -9.27 -20.90
C PHE A 76 -4.90 -7.81 -21.37
N LEU A 77 -3.96 -6.99 -20.94
CA LEU A 77 -3.64 -5.71 -21.58
C LEU A 77 -2.60 -5.93 -22.67
N VAL A 78 -3.00 -5.75 -23.92
CA VAL A 78 -2.19 -6.00 -25.12
C VAL A 78 -1.63 -4.69 -25.65
N CYS A 79 -0.33 -4.67 -25.90
CA CYS A 79 0.35 -3.59 -26.61
C CYS A 79 0.64 -4.02 -28.06
N HIS A 80 -0.02 -3.41 -29.04
CA HIS A 80 0.19 -3.72 -30.46
C HIS A 80 1.46 -3.09 -31.05
N THR A 81 2.22 -2.31 -30.29
CA THR A 81 3.48 -1.72 -30.76
C THR A 81 4.67 -2.64 -30.47
N CYS A 82 4.79 -3.15 -29.25
CA CYS A 82 5.87 -4.07 -28.88
C CYS A 82 5.47 -5.56 -28.82
N GLY A 83 4.17 -5.86 -28.95
CA GLY A 83 3.62 -7.22 -28.94
C GLY A 83 3.50 -7.86 -27.55
N ARG A 84 3.73 -7.11 -26.47
CA ARG A 84 3.64 -7.63 -25.09
C ARG A 84 2.18 -7.70 -24.62
N LYS A 85 1.89 -8.71 -23.79
CA LYS A 85 0.61 -8.85 -23.10
C LYS A 85 0.84 -8.88 -21.59
N TYR A 86 0.01 -8.16 -20.84
CA TYR A 86 0.08 -8.10 -19.38
C TYR A 86 -1.19 -8.70 -18.78
N PRO A 87 -1.10 -9.78 -17.97
CA PRO A 87 -2.28 -10.42 -17.41
C PRO A 87 -3.00 -9.49 -16.41
N VAL A 88 -4.31 -9.64 -16.33
CA VAL A 88 -5.18 -8.91 -15.40
C VAL A 88 -5.79 -9.92 -14.44
N GLU A 89 -5.33 -9.90 -13.19
CA GLU A 89 -5.83 -10.79 -12.14
C GLU A 89 -6.66 -9.97 -11.17
N ASP A 90 -7.91 -10.38 -10.93
CA ASP A 90 -8.76 -9.71 -9.93
C ASP A 90 -8.97 -8.20 -10.21
N GLY A 91 -8.94 -7.81 -11.49
CA GLY A 91 -9.00 -6.41 -11.93
C GLY A 91 -7.72 -5.62 -11.68
N ILE A 92 -6.62 -6.29 -11.34
CA ILE A 92 -5.30 -5.70 -11.10
C ILE A 92 -4.38 -6.09 -12.26
N PRO A 93 -3.94 -5.13 -13.09
CA PRO A 93 -3.00 -5.39 -14.17
C PRO A 93 -1.59 -5.68 -13.63
N ILE A 94 -1.00 -6.80 -14.04
CA ILE A 94 0.40 -7.15 -13.73
C ILE A 94 1.31 -6.57 -14.81
N MET A 95 1.58 -5.26 -14.73
CA MET A 95 2.40 -4.51 -15.70
C MET A 95 3.92 -4.58 -15.39
N LEU A 96 4.43 -5.77 -15.13
CA LEU A 96 5.87 -6.02 -15.00
C LEU A 96 6.47 -6.31 -16.37
N ILE A 97 7.69 -5.83 -16.61
CA ILE A 97 8.39 -6.00 -17.89
C ILE A 97 8.59 -7.49 -18.18
N GLU A 98 9.00 -8.25 -17.18
CA GLU A 98 9.28 -9.68 -17.24
C GLU A 98 8.01 -10.49 -17.55
N GLU A 99 6.86 -10.10 -17.00
CA GLU A 99 5.58 -10.74 -17.31
C GLU A 99 5.16 -10.44 -18.75
N GLY A 100 5.39 -9.23 -19.23
CA GLY A 100 5.17 -8.88 -20.64
C GLY A 100 6.05 -9.67 -21.60
N ASP A 101 7.30 -9.95 -21.24
CA ASP A 101 8.24 -10.73 -22.05
C ASP A 101 7.82 -12.20 -22.17
N LYS A 102 7.27 -12.81 -21.10
CA LYS A 102 6.76 -14.18 -21.13
C LYS A 102 5.59 -14.36 -22.09
N HIS A 103 4.79 -13.31 -22.30
CA HIS A 103 3.58 -13.32 -23.12
C HIS A 103 3.73 -12.51 -24.42
N ARG A 104 4.97 -12.18 -24.81
CA ARG A 104 5.23 -11.39 -26.01
C ARG A 104 4.94 -12.21 -27.26
N ASP A 105 4.15 -11.63 -28.16
CA ASP A 105 3.78 -12.20 -29.44
C ASP A 105 4.04 -11.17 -30.55
N GLU A 106 4.98 -11.49 -31.43
CA GLU A 106 5.40 -10.60 -32.52
C GLU A 106 4.34 -10.47 -33.62
N SER A 107 3.43 -11.43 -33.74
CA SER A 107 2.35 -11.39 -34.75
C SER A 107 1.33 -10.29 -34.47
N LEU A 108 1.30 -9.76 -33.25
CA LEU A 108 0.40 -8.68 -32.83
C LEU A 108 0.95 -7.28 -33.11
N ILE A 109 2.20 -7.20 -33.57
CA ILE A 109 2.85 -5.94 -33.89
C ILE A 109 2.26 -5.41 -35.19
N GLN A 110 1.39 -4.41 -35.08
CA GLN A 110 0.79 -3.74 -36.22
C GLN A 110 1.74 -2.61 -36.64
N GLN A 111 2.47 -2.83 -37.74
CA GLN A 111 3.31 -1.82 -38.40
C GLN A 111 2.46 -0.74 -39.08
#